data_AF-A0A3Q3G538-F1
#
_entry.id   AF-A0A3Q3G538-F1
#
_cell.length_a   1.000
_cell.length_b   1.000
_cell.length_c   1.000
_cell.angle_alpha   90.00
_cell.angle_beta   90.00
_cell.angle_gamma   90.00
#
_symmetry.space_group_name_H-M   'P 1'
#
loop_
_entity.id
_entity.type
_entity.pdbx_description
1 polymer ?
#
loop_
_entity_poly.entity_id
_entity_poly.type
_entity_poly.pdbx_seq_one_letter_code
_entity_poly.pdbx_strand_id
1 'polypeptide(L)'
;MSENLILTSLRFLDPAGIFELVELVGNGTYGQVYKGRHVKTGQLAAIKVMDVTGDEEEEIKAEINMLKKYSHHRNIATYYGAFVKKNPPGVDDQLWLVMEFCGAGSVTDLIKNTKGNSLKEDWTAYICREILRVSN
;
A
#
# COMPACT_ATOMS: atom_id res chain seq x y z
N MET A 1 -16.27 17.34 17.38
CA MET A 1 -15.67 17.23 16.04
C MET A 1 -14.20 17.59 16.18
N SER A 2 -13.37 16.60 16.48
CA SER A 2 -11.92 16.75 16.49
C SER A 2 -11.46 16.76 15.04
N GLU A 3 -10.89 17.88 14.61
CA GLU A 3 -10.17 17.97 13.34
C GLU A 3 -8.98 16.99 13.41
N ASN A 4 -8.88 16.06 12.44
CA ASN A 4 -7.89 15.00 12.49
C ASN A 4 -6.48 15.58 12.22
N LEU A 5 -5.65 15.67 13.26
CA LEU A 5 -4.36 16.37 13.28
C LEU A 5 -3.35 15.81 12.26
N ILE A 6 -3.51 14.54 11.87
CA ILE A 6 -2.74 13.87 10.81
C ILE A 6 -2.92 14.58 9.48
N LEU A 7 -4.17 14.89 9.13
CA LEU A 7 -4.56 15.42 7.83
C LEU A 7 -4.06 16.85 7.64
N THR A 8 -4.07 17.63 8.72
CA THR A 8 -3.61 19.02 8.74
C THR A 8 -2.09 19.14 8.75
N SER A 9 -1.38 18.22 9.42
CA SER A 9 0.10 18.27 9.51
C SER A 9 0.81 17.81 8.24
N LEU A 10 0.24 16.85 7.49
CA LEU A 10 0.92 16.21 6.36
C LEU A 10 0.48 16.74 4.97
N ARG A 11 -0.49 17.67 4.90
CA ARG A 11 -1.02 18.31 3.67
C ARG A 11 -1.22 17.32 2.52
N PHE A 12 -1.98 16.27 2.76
CA PHE A 12 -2.27 15.29 1.73
C PHE A 12 -3.22 15.85 0.67
N LEU A 13 -3.02 15.42 -0.57
CA LEU A 13 -3.88 15.78 -1.70
C LEU A 13 -5.14 14.91 -1.71
N ASP A 14 -6.22 15.44 -2.26
CA ASP A 14 -7.40 14.64 -2.61
C ASP A 14 -7.02 13.68 -3.76
N PRO A 15 -7.33 12.38 -3.68
CA PRO A 15 -7.03 11.43 -4.75
C PRO A 15 -7.85 11.67 -6.04
N ALA A 16 -8.94 12.45 -5.99
CA ALA A 16 -9.82 12.70 -7.12
C ALA A 16 -9.07 13.25 -8.35
N GLY A 17 -9.23 12.56 -9.50
CA GLY A 17 -8.55 12.90 -10.75
C GLY A 17 -7.08 12.50 -10.82
N ILE A 18 -6.53 11.89 -9.77
CA ILE A 18 -5.17 11.35 -9.73
C ILE A 18 -5.22 9.83 -9.76
N PHE A 19 -5.93 9.21 -8.82
CA PHE A 19 -6.11 7.76 -8.74
C PHE A 19 -7.57 7.37 -8.60
N GLU A 20 -7.93 6.23 -9.18
CA GLU A 20 -9.24 5.59 -9.02
C GLU A 20 -9.08 4.17 -8.47
N LEU A 21 -10.05 3.71 -7.68
CA LEU A 21 -10.13 2.32 -7.22
C LEU A 21 -10.78 1.48 -8.33
N VAL A 22 -10.23 0.30 -8.59
CA VAL A 22 -10.71 -0.62 -9.64
C VAL A 22 -11.35 -1.86 -9.00
N GLU A 23 -10.58 -2.63 -8.24
CA GLU A 23 -11.04 -3.88 -7.63
C GLU A 23 -10.38 -4.11 -6.27
N LEU A 24 -11.10 -4.74 -5.33
CA LEU A 24 -10.54 -5.18 -4.05
C LEU A 24 -9.63 -6.39 -4.27
N VAL A 25 -8.38 -6.31 -3.84
CA VAL A 25 -7.37 -7.37 -4.05
C VAL A 25 -6.85 -7.98 -2.75
N GLY A 26 -7.12 -7.37 -1.59
CA GLY A 26 -6.70 -7.94 -0.32
C GLY A 26 -7.26 -7.20 0.89
N ASN A 27 -7.16 -7.86 2.04
CA ASN A 27 -7.41 -7.26 3.34
C ASN A 27 -6.05 -7.06 4.03
N GLY A 28 -5.68 -5.81 4.26
CA GLY A 28 -4.52 -5.45 5.06
C GLY A 28 -4.86 -5.38 6.54
N THR A 29 -3.85 -5.21 7.39
CA THR A 29 -4.01 -5.13 8.85
C THR A 29 -4.94 -4.01 9.30
N TYR A 30 -4.89 -2.86 8.62
CA TYR A 30 -5.60 -1.61 9.01
C TYR A 30 -6.59 -1.14 7.94
N GLY A 31 -6.97 -2.02 7.01
CA GLY A 31 -7.87 -1.63 5.95
C GLY A 31 -7.82 -2.52 4.73
N GLN A 32 -8.34 -2.01 3.62
CA GLN A 32 -8.52 -2.77 2.40
C GLN A 32 -7.51 -2.36 1.34
N VAL A 33 -6.95 -3.34 0.64
CA VAL A 33 -6.02 -3.11 -0.47
C VAL A 33 -6.79 -3.27 -1.77
N TYR A 34 -6.84 -2.20 -2.53
CA TYR A 34 -7.44 -2.16 -3.85
C TYR A 34 -6.36 -2.13 -4.92
N LYS A 35 -6.61 -2.77 -6.04
CA LYS A 35 -5.97 -2.36 -7.29
C LYS A 35 -6.62 -1.06 -7.71
N GLY A 36 -5.79 -0.09 -8.02
CA GLY A 36 -6.18 1.20 -8.55
C GLY A 36 -5.47 1.51 -9.86
N ARG A 37 -5.81 2.66 -10.41
CA ARG A 37 -5.26 3.17 -11.66
C ARG A 37 -4.98 4.65 -11.54
N HIS A 38 -3.81 5.10 -12.00
CA HIS A 38 -3.53 6.51 -12.18
C HIS A 38 -4.31 7.02 -13.40
N VAL A 39 -5.21 7.99 -13.18
CA VAL A 39 -6.23 8.41 -14.16
C VAL A 39 -5.60 8.90 -15.46
N LYS A 40 -4.49 9.67 -15.38
CA LYS A 40 -3.88 10.27 -16.58
C LYS A 40 -3.01 9.30 -17.38
N THR A 41 -2.35 8.36 -16.72
CA THR A 41 -1.31 7.52 -17.35
C THR A 41 -1.80 6.09 -17.59
N GLY A 42 -2.90 5.69 -16.95
CA GLY A 42 -3.39 4.31 -16.96
C GLY A 42 -2.54 3.34 -16.13
N GLN A 43 -1.47 3.81 -15.48
CA GLN A 43 -0.56 2.99 -14.67
C GLN A 43 -1.32 2.36 -13.50
N LEU A 44 -1.13 1.06 -13.30
CA LEU A 44 -1.72 0.34 -12.17
C LEU A 44 -0.98 0.65 -10.86
N ALA A 45 -1.73 0.69 -9.77
CA ALA A 45 -1.20 0.88 -8.41
C ALA A 45 -1.93 -0.06 -7.42
N ALA A 46 -1.27 -0.39 -6.32
CA ALA A 46 -1.93 -0.91 -5.13
C ALA A 46 -2.25 0.26 -4.20
N ILE A 47 -3.50 0.33 -3.73
CA ILE A 47 -4.02 1.42 -2.91
C ILE A 47 -4.56 0.81 -1.63
N LYS A 48 -3.84 1.00 -0.51
CA LYS A 48 -4.31 0.63 0.82
C LYS A 48 -5.17 1.77 1.35
N VAL A 49 -6.47 1.51 1.48
CA VAL A 49 -7.48 2.43 2.01
C VAL A 49 -7.68 2.10 3.49
N MET A 50 -7.45 3.09 4.34
CA MET A 50 -7.55 2.98 5.80
C MET A 50 -8.42 4.14 6.30
N ASP A 51 -9.28 3.85 7.27
CA ASP A 51 -10.03 4.91 7.95
C ASP A 51 -9.08 5.61 8.92
N VAL A 52 -9.13 6.95 8.96
CA VAL A 52 -8.21 7.72 9.81
C VAL A 52 -8.83 7.90 11.18
N THR A 53 -8.51 6.99 12.09
CA THR A 53 -8.85 7.13 13.51
C THR A 53 -7.73 7.82 14.28
N GLY A 54 -8.06 8.49 15.39
CA GLY A 54 -7.05 9.20 16.20
C GLY A 54 -6.03 8.29 16.88
N ASP A 55 -6.38 7.03 17.12
CA ASP A 55 -5.54 6.08 17.87
C ASP A 55 -4.43 5.46 17.00
N GLU A 56 -4.54 5.54 15.67
CA GLU A 56 -3.62 4.90 14.71
C GLU A 56 -2.59 5.90 14.12
N GLU A 57 -2.55 7.13 14.63
CA GLU A 57 -1.73 8.23 14.11
C GLU A 57 -0.23 7.89 14.00
N GLU A 58 0.35 7.37 15.08
CA GLU A 58 1.78 7.09 15.15
C GLU A 58 2.18 5.96 14.19
N GLU A 59 1.33 4.93 14.07
CA GLU A 59 1.54 3.78 13.19
C GLU A 59 1.46 4.19 11.72
N ILE A 60 0.45 4.98 11.34
CA ILE A 60 0.30 5.54 9.99
C ILE A 60 1.52 6.39 9.63
N LYS A 61 1.98 7.28 10.53
CA LYS A 61 3.18 8.09 10.30
C LYS A 61 4.43 7.24 10.13
N ALA A 62 4.58 6.19 10.95
CA ALA A 62 5.70 5.27 10.85
C ALA A 62 5.70 4.54 9.49
N GLU A 63 4.54 4.04 9.04
CA GLU A 63 4.39 3.36 7.74
C GLU A 63 4.76 4.30 6.58
N ILE A 64 4.25 5.53 6.57
CA ILE A 64 4.58 6.53 5.54
C ILE A 64 6.08 6.87 5.55
N ASN A 65 6.68 7.05 6.72
CA ASN A 65 8.10 7.40 6.84
C ASN A 65 9.00 6.27 6.33
N MET A 66 8.66 5.01 6.65
CA MET A 66 9.36 3.84 6.13
C MET A 66 9.26 3.78 4.59
N LEU A 67 8.06 3.94 4.04
CA LEU A 67 7.84 3.92 2.60
C LEU A 67 8.60 5.04 1.88
N LYS A 68 8.54 6.28 2.38
CA LYS A 68 9.27 7.42 1.81
C LYS A 68 10.78 7.19 1.81
N LYS A 69 11.33 6.58 2.85
CA LYS A 69 12.78 6.42 3.00
C LYS A 69 13.35 5.27 2.17
N TYR A 70 12.64 4.15 2.07
CA TYR A 70 13.22 2.91 1.56
C TYR A 70 12.64 2.40 0.24
N SER A 71 11.46 2.88 -0.19
CA SER A 71 10.76 2.31 -1.36
C SER A 71 11.42 2.54 -2.72
N HIS A 72 12.52 3.31 -2.78
CA HIS A 72 13.30 3.46 -4.01
C HIS A 72 14.16 2.23 -4.32
N HIS A 73 14.31 1.30 -3.37
CA HIS A 73 15.05 0.07 -3.61
C HIS A 73 14.23 -0.89 -4.49
N ARG A 74 14.87 -1.47 -5.51
CA ARG A 74 14.23 -2.35 -6.51
C ARG A 74 13.48 -3.58 -5.97
N ASN A 75 13.75 -3.98 -4.72
CA ASN A 75 13.10 -5.12 -4.05
C ASN A 75 12.02 -4.67 -3.05
N ILE A 76 11.68 -3.39 -3.00
CA ILE A 76 10.54 -2.82 -2.26
C ILE A 76 9.57 -2.21 -3.28
N ALA A 77 8.27 -2.44 -3.10
CA ALA A 77 7.25 -1.82 -3.94
C ALA A 77 7.34 -0.28 -3.84
N THR A 78 7.49 0.38 -4.99
CA THR A 78 7.73 1.82 -5.03
C THR A 78 6.54 2.58 -4.43
N TYR A 79 6.80 3.51 -3.50
CA TYR A 79 5.77 4.38 -2.94
C TYR A 79 5.50 5.57 -3.86
N TYR A 80 4.24 5.78 -4.23
CA TYR A 80 3.83 6.88 -5.12
C TYR A 80 3.26 8.07 -4.36
N GLY A 81 2.72 7.85 -3.15
CA GLY A 81 2.20 8.93 -2.34
C GLY A 81 1.09 8.49 -1.38
N ALA A 82 0.66 9.45 -0.57
CA ALA A 82 -0.45 9.31 0.33
C ALA A 82 -1.47 10.41 0.01
N PHE A 83 -2.74 10.03 -0.01
CA PHE A 83 -3.86 10.90 -0.38
C PHE A 83 -4.96 10.77 0.65
N VAL A 84 -5.74 11.82 0.82
CA VAL A 84 -6.83 11.84 1.79
C VAL A 84 -8.12 12.15 1.08
N LYS A 85 -9.04 11.21 1.17
CA LYS A 85 -10.40 11.40 0.71
C LYS A 85 -11.25 11.82 1.90
N LYS A 86 -11.70 13.08 1.87
CA LYS A 86 -12.61 13.58 2.89
C LYS A 86 -14.00 12.99 2.71
N ASN A 87 -14.59 12.53 3.80
CA ASN A 87 -15.94 11.98 3.79
C ASN A 87 -16.96 12.98 4.39
N PRO A 88 -18.27 12.77 4.14
CA PRO A 88 -19.31 13.59 4.75
C PRO A 88 -19.27 13.53 6.28
N PRO A 89 -19.80 14.56 6.98
CA PRO A 89 -19.85 14.56 8.44
C PRO A 89 -20.50 13.30 9.01
N GLY A 90 -19.83 12.67 9.97
CA GLY A 90 -20.28 11.42 10.61
C GLY A 90 -19.68 10.15 10.01
N VAL A 91 -18.82 10.26 9.00
CA VAL A 91 -17.99 9.18 8.45
C VAL A 91 -16.53 9.60 8.55
N ASP A 92 -15.67 8.70 9.01
CA ASP A 92 -14.24 9.00 9.13
C ASP A 92 -13.60 9.22 7.75
N ASP A 93 -12.66 10.16 7.69
CA ASP A 93 -11.89 10.41 6.48
C ASP A 93 -11.03 9.19 6.13
N GLN A 94 -10.69 9.02 4.85
CA GLN A 94 -9.91 7.88 4.38
C GLN A 94 -8.51 8.30 3.93
N LEU A 95 -7.50 7.60 4.43
CA LEU A 95 -6.12 7.67 3.97
C LEU A 95 -5.87 6.58 2.93
N TRP A 96 -5.33 6.99 1.79
CA TRP A 96 -4.94 6.12 0.70
C TRP A 96 -3.42 6.10 0.61
N LEU A 97 -2.79 4.97 0.90
CA LEU A 97 -1.38 4.74 0.62
C LEU A 97 -1.25 4.08 -0.75
N VAL A 98 -0.62 4.80 -1.68
CA VAL A 98 -0.51 4.38 -3.08
C VAL A 98 0.91 3.90 -3.36
N MET A 99 1.02 2.69 -3.89
CA MET A 99 2.29 2.04 -4.21
C MET A 99 2.21 1.25 -5.51
N GLU A 100 3.36 0.77 -5.98
CA GLU A 100 3.50 -0.12 -7.12
C GLU A 100 2.60 -1.36 -7.01
N PHE A 101 1.96 -1.73 -8.12
CA PHE A 101 1.13 -2.92 -8.18
C PHE A 101 1.93 -4.15 -8.61
N CYS A 102 2.17 -5.07 -7.67
CA CYS A 102 2.79 -6.37 -7.92
C CYS A 102 1.76 -7.41 -8.37
N GLY A 103 1.44 -7.43 -9.66
CA GLY A 103 0.30 -8.22 -10.19
C GLY A 103 0.42 -9.75 -10.17
N ALA A 104 1.58 -10.30 -9.78
CA ALA A 104 1.79 -11.75 -9.70
C ALA A 104 1.33 -12.38 -8.37
N GLY A 105 0.80 -11.59 -7.44
CA GLY A 105 0.39 -12.05 -6.12
C GLY A 105 1.57 -12.22 -5.15
N SER A 106 1.27 -12.78 -3.97
CA SER A 106 2.24 -12.96 -2.90
C SER A 106 3.05 -14.27 -3.05
N VAL A 107 4.14 -14.39 -2.29
CA VAL A 107 4.88 -15.66 -2.16
C VAL A 107 3.97 -16.77 -1.60
N THR A 108 3.03 -16.43 -0.72
CA THR A 108 2.02 -17.38 -0.22
C THR A 108 1.12 -17.90 -1.35
N ASP A 109 0.71 -17.04 -2.27
CA ASP A 109 -0.08 -17.44 -3.43
C ASP A 109 0.75 -18.33 -4.38
N LEU A 110 2.03 -17.99 -4.56
CA LEU A 110 2.95 -18.82 -5.34
C LEU A 110 3.10 -20.23 -4.74
N ILE A 111 3.22 -20.34 -3.41
CA ILE A 111 3.29 -21.63 -2.70
C ILE A 111 2.00 -22.43 -2.93
N LYS A 112 0.83 -21.83 -2.68
CA LYS A 112 -0.49 -22.47 -2.83
C LYS A 112 -0.76 -22.96 -4.25
N ASN A 113 -0.25 -22.25 -5.25
CA ASN A 113 -0.43 -22.59 -6.66
C ASN A 113 0.64 -23.56 -7.19
N THR A 114 1.61 -23.95 -6.37
CA THR A 114 2.63 -24.94 -6.74
C THR A 114 2.23 -26.34 -6.26
N LYS A 115 2.45 -27.36 -7.09
CA LYS A 115 2.14 -28.76 -6.75
C LYS A 115 2.77 -29.15 -5.41
N GLY A 116 1.93 -29.63 -4.49
CA GLY A 116 2.37 -30.04 -3.16
C GLY A 116 2.57 -28.89 -2.16
N ASN A 117 2.09 -27.67 -2.50
CA ASN A 117 2.20 -26.49 -1.65
C ASN A 117 3.64 -26.20 -1.19
N SER A 118 4.60 -26.39 -2.09
CA SER A 118 6.03 -26.27 -1.79
C SER A 118 6.78 -25.69 -2.98
N LEU A 119 7.79 -24.86 -2.71
CA LEU A 119 8.66 -24.28 -3.73
C LEU A 119 9.93 -25.12 -3.88
N LYS A 120 10.48 -25.13 -5.09
CA LYS A 120 11.82 -25.67 -5.33
C LYS A 120 12.85 -24.86 -4.55
N GLU A 121 13.90 -25.53 -4.11
CA GLU A 121 14.98 -24.90 -3.33
C GLU A 121 15.61 -23.71 -4.07
N ASP A 122 15.86 -23.83 -5.38
CA ASP A 122 16.39 -22.73 -6.20
C ASP A 122 15.48 -21.48 -6.21
N TRP A 123 14.15 -21.69 -6.19
CA TRP A 123 13.19 -20.59 -6.15
C TRP A 123 13.16 -19.93 -4.78
N THR A 124 13.19 -20.75 -3.72
CA THR A 124 13.31 -20.28 -2.33
C THR A 124 14.59 -19.46 -2.16
N ALA A 125 15.74 -19.98 -2.62
CA ALA A 125 17.03 -19.30 -2.54
C ALA A 125 17.02 -17.96 -3.29
N TYR A 126 16.42 -17.92 -4.49
CA TYR A 126 16.25 -16.68 -5.22
C TYR A 126 15.43 -15.65 -4.44
N ILE A 127 14.25 -16.03 -3.94
CA ILE A 127 13.36 -15.14 -3.18
C ILE A 127 14.08 -14.62 -1.93
N CYS A 128 14.72 -15.50 -1.16
CA CYS A 128 15.49 -15.13 0.03
C CYS A 128 16.62 -14.15 -0.31
N ARG A 129 17.37 -14.38 -1.39
CA ARG A 129 18.43 -13.47 -1.83
C ARG A 129 17.89 -12.08 -2.18
N GLU A 130 16.76 -12.00 -2.89
CA GLU A 130 16.14 -10.73 -3.24
C GLU A 130 15.60 -9.98 -2.01
N ILE A 131 15.07 -10.69 -1.01
CA ILE A 131 14.67 -10.09 0.28
C ILE A 131 15.88 -9.52 1.03
N LEU A 132 16.97 -10.29 1.13
CA LEU A 132 18.17 -9.87 1.86
C LEU A 132 18.92 -8.70 1.21
N ARG A 133 18.72 -8.45 -0.08
CA ARG A 133 19.33 -7.31 -0.79
C ARG A 133 18.81 -5.95 -0.32
N VAL A 134 17.65 -5.90 0.33
CA VAL A 134 17.07 -4.65 0.85
C VAL A 134 17.95 -4.01 1.93
N SER A 135 18.79 -4.79 2.62
CA SER A 135 19.58 -4.34 3.77
C SER A 135 20.97 -3.79 3.44
N ASN A 136 21.37 -3.72 2.16
CA ASN A 136 22.72 -3.30 1.73
C ASN A 136 22.71 -2.02 0.91
#